data_AF-A0A3D0SBG6-F1
#
_entry.id   AF-A0A3D0SBG6-F1
#
_cell.length_a   1.000
_cell.length_b   1.000
_cell.length_c   1.000
_cell.angle_alpha   90.00
_cell.angle_beta   90.00
_cell.angle_gamma   90.00
#
_symmetry.space_group_name_H-M   'P 1'
#
loop_
_entity.id
_entity.type
_entity.pdbx_description
1 polymer ?
#
loop_
_entity_poly.entity_id
_entity_poly.type
_entity_poly.pdbx_seq_one_letter_code
_entity_poly.pdbx_strand_id
1 'polypeptide(L)'
;CTPCREGTWWLVQTLAKLENGEGQESDLDLLLDQCDNIFGRSFCALADGAVSPIQSSIKYFREEYLQHLEQGGCPFDPMKSTLFADELEMA
;
A
#
# COMPACT_ATOMS: atom_id res chain seq x y z
N CYS A 1 -8.49 -1.95 -17.84
CA CYS A 1 -7.89 -1.01 -18.83
C CYS A 1 -6.42 -0.82 -18.50
N THR A 2 -5.60 -0.28 -19.41
CA THR A 2 -4.16 -0.07 -19.21
C THR A 2 -3.80 0.64 -17.89
N PRO A 3 -4.40 1.79 -17.50
CA PRO A 3 -4.04 2.45 -16.24
C PRO A 3 -4.33 1.56 -15.02
N CYS A 4 -5.41 0.77 -15.05
CA CYS A 4 -5.67 -0.20 -14.00
C CYS A 4 -4.68 -1.37 -14.02
N ARG A 5 -4.48 -2.06 -15.15
CA ARG A 5 -3.68 -3.29 -15.23
C ARG A 5 -2.19 -3.04 -14.97
N GLU A 6 -1.63 -2.02 -15.61
CA GLU A 6 -0.21 -1.69 -15.45
C GLU A 6 0.02 -0.84 -14.21
N GLY A 7 -0.89 0.10 -13.90
CA GLY A 7 -0.74 1.00 -12.76
C GLY A 7 -0.80 0.26 -11.42
N THR A 8 -1.77 -0.64 -11.23
CA THR A 8 -1.82 -1.42 -9.97
C THR A 8 -0.67 -2.39 -9.84
N TRP A 9 -0.10 -2.89 -10.94
CA TRP A 9 1.12 -3.70 -10.90
C TRP A 9 2.29 -2.91 -10.31
N TRP A 10 2.49 -1.66 -10.74
CA TRP A 10 3.53 -0.78 -10.19
C TRP A 10 3.28 -0.39 -8.73
N LEU A 11 2.02 -0.13 -8.35
CA LEU A 11 1.67 0.13 -6.95
C LEU A 11 2.09 -1.03 -6.04
N VAL A 12 1.86 -2.27 -6.47
CA VAL A 12 2.28 -3.47 -5.73
C VAL A 12 3.81 -3.53 -5.59
N GLN A 13 4.58 -3.17 -6.63
CA GLN A 13 6.04 -3.17 -6.53
C GLN A 13 6.54 -2.14 -5.50
N THR A 14 5.98 -0.93 -5.52
CA THR A 14 6.37 0.13 -4.59
C THR A 14 5.99 -0.21 -3.15
N LEU A 15 4.78 -0.74 -2.92
CA LEU A 15 4.34 -1.19 -1.60
C LEU A 15 5.20 -2.35 -1.07
N ALA A 16 5.48 -3.36 -1.89
CA ALA A 16 6.33 -4.49 -1.49
C ALA A 16 7.76 -4.03 -1.13
N LYS A 17 8.31 -3.06 -1.85
CA LYS A 17 9.60 -2.45 -1.54
C LYS A 17 9.60 -1.79 -0.15
N LEU A 18 8.53 -1.08 0.20
CA LEU A 18 8.35 -0.50 1.54
C LEU A 18 8.20 -1.57 2.62
N GLU A 19 7.38 -2.60 2.39
CA GLU A 19 7.16 -3.72 3.31
C GLU A 19 8.44 -4.52 3.60
N ASN A 20 9.33 -4.66 2.63
CA ASN A 20 10.61 -5.34 2.78
C ASN A 20 11.72 -4.46 3.40
N GLY A 21 11.43 -3.21 3.76
CA GLY A 21 12.42 -2.29 4.31
C GLY A 21 13.45 -1.78 3.29
N GLU A 22 13.20 -1.99 1.99
CA GLU A 22 14.05 -1.56 0.89
C GLU A 22 13.65 -0.18 0.33
N GLY A 23 12.57 0.38 0.89
CA GLY A 23 11.98 1.66 0.51
C GLY A 23 12.76 2.88 1.01
N GLN A 24 12.34 4.05 0.54
CA GLN A 24 12.77 5.37 0.98
C GLN A 24 11.55 6.28 1.08
N GLU A 25 11.67 7.42 1.78
CA GLU A 25 10.55 8.35 1.94
C GLU A 25 10.00 8.85 0.60
N SER A 26 10.85 9.00 -0.41
CA SER A 26 10.45 9.39 -1.78
C SER A 26 9.55 8.37 -2.49
N ASP A 27 9.53 7.11 -2.04
CA ASP A 27 8.59 6.10 -2.56
C ASP A 27 7.14 6.41 -2.16
N LEU A 28 6.91 7.19 -1.10
CA LEU A 28 5.56 7.67 -0.73
C LEU A 28 5.03 8.69 -1.72
N ASP A 29 5.89 9.61 -2.17
CA ASP A 29 5.53 10.59 -3.19
C ASP A 29 5.31 9.90 -4.55
N LEU A 30 6.11 8.87 -4.86
CA LEU A 30 5.92 8.03 -6.03
C LEU A 30 4.57 7.28 -5.98
N LEU A 31 4.19 6.72 -4.83
CA LEU A 31 2.88 6.08 -4.66
C LEU A 31 1.73 7.04 -4.93
N LEU A 32 1.81 8.27 -4.41
CA LEU A 32 0.79 9.30 -4.64
C LEU A 32 0.72 9.70 -6.13
N ASP A 33 1.86 9.89 -6.79
CA ASP A 33 1.91 10.18 -8.22
C ASP A 33 1.33 9.03 -9.06
N GLN A 34 1.65 7.78 -8.72
CA GLN A 34 1.07 6.60 -9.37
C GLN A 34 -0.45 6.55 -9.19
N CYS A 35 -0.95 6.81 -7.97
CA CYS A 35 -2.38 6.87 -7.68
C CYS A 35 -3.07 7.97 -8.50
N ASP A 36 -2.47 9.16 -8.54
CA ASP A 36 -3.00 10.30 -9.29
C ASP A 36 -3.06 10.02 -10.77
N ASN A 37 -2.12 9.24 -11.34
CA ASN A 37 -2.13 8.83 -12.75
C ASN A 37 -3.23 7.81 -13.08
N ILE A 38 -3.70 7.04 -12.10
CA ILE A 38 -4.74 6.00 -12.28
C ILE A 38 -6.14 6.55 -12.02
N PHE A 39 -6.31 7.38 -10.99
CA PHE A 39 -7.60 7.87 -10.49
C PHE A 39 -8.38 8.64 -11.56
N GLY A 40 -9.64 8.28 -11.78
CA GLY A 40 -10.52 8.91 -12.76
C GLY A 40 -10.13 8.67 -14.22
N ARG A 41 -9.11 7.85 -14.50
CA ARG A 41 -8.64 7.54 -15.88
C ARG A 41 -8.91 6.09 -16.29
N SER A 42 -9.74 5.37 -15.53
CA SER A 42 -10.06 3.97 -15.78
C SER A 42 -11.49 3.77 -16.29
N PHE A 43 -11.73 2.60 -16.92
CA PHE A 43 -13.01 2.30 -17.55
C PHE A 43 -14.13 2.01 -16.53
N CYS A 44 -13.78 1.49 -15.36
CA CYS A 44 -14.70 1.22 -14.26
C CYS A 44 -14.11 1.65 -12.92
N ALA A 45 -14.94 1.69 -11.89
CA ALA A 45 -14.58 2.14 -10.54
C ALA A 45 -13.60 1.22 -9.79
N LEU A 46 -13.20 0.08 -10.36
CA LEU A 46 -12.25 -0.83 -9.71
C LEU A 46 -10.90 -0.15 -9.47
N ALA A 47 -10.42 0.65 -10.42
CA ALA A 47 -9.14 1.33 -10.26
C ALA A 47 -9.20 2.44 -9.22
N ASP A 48 -10.28 3.23 -9.21
CA ASP A 48 -10.51 4.27 -8.20
C ASP A 48 -10.61 3.65 -6.81
N GLY A 49 -11.30 2.51 -6.69
CA GLY A 49 -11.36 1.73 -5.46
C GLY A 49 -10.02 1.13 -5.03
N ALA A 50 -9.09 0.86 -5.95
CA ALA A 50 -7.76 0.36 -5.63
C ALA A 50 -6.82 1.47 -5.11
N VAL A 51 -6.90 2.68 -5.66
CA VAL A 51 -5.99 3.79 -5.30
C VAL A 51 -6.49 4.63 -4.13
N SER A 52 -7.81 4.72 -3.92
CA SER A 52 -8.39 5.50 -2.80
C SER A 52 -7.87 5.05 -1.42
N PRO A 53 -7.77 3.73 -1.11
CA PRO A 53 -7.18 3.26 0.14
C PRO A 53 -5.74 3.73 0.32
N ILE A 54 -4.91 3.65 -0.72
CA ILE A 54 -3.50 4.04 -0.68
C ILE A 54 -3.34 5.54 -0.42
N GLN A 55 -4.08 6.38 -1.14
CA GLN A 55 -4.04 7.84 -0.92
C GLN A 55 -4.50 8.20 0.49
N SER A 56 -5.58 7.56 0.97
CA SER A 56 -6.08 7.80 2.32
C SER A 56 -5.13 7.28 3.39
N SER A 57 -4.49 6.13 3.19
CA SER A 57 -3.57 5.56 4.17
C SER A 57 -2.33 6.41 4.32
N ILE A 58 -1.76 6.91 3.21
CA ILE A 58 -0.63 7.86 3.28
C ILE A 58 -1.06 9.16 3.96
N LYS A 59 -2.29 9.66 3.72
CA LYS A 59 -2.77 10.89 4.34
C LYS A 59 -2.95 10.78 5.85
N TYR A 60 -3.51 9.68 6.34
CA TYR A 60 -3.90 9.53 7.74
C TYR A 60 -2.89 8.75 8.58
N PHE A 61 -2.09 7.90 7.95
CA PHE A 61 -1.17 6.97 8.60
C PHE A 61 0.25 7.07 8.03
N ARG A 62 0.67 8.26 7.55
CA ARG A 62 2.03 8.48 7.02
C ARG A 62 3.12 7.97 7.97
N GLU A 63 2.93 8.18 9.26
CA GLU A 63 3.88 7.77 10.30
C GLU A 63 4.13 6.25 10.29
N GLU A 64 3.08 5.45 10.02
CA GLU A 64 3.21 4.00 9.93
C GLU A 64 4.07 3.60 8.73
N TYR A 65 3.99 4.31 7.60
CA TYR A 65 4.90 4.11 6.48
C TYR A 65 6.35 4.46 6.81
N LEU A 66 6.59 5.53 7.59
CA LEU A 66 7.94 5.89 8.03
C LEU A 66 8.54 4.83 8.96
N GLN A 67 7.72 4.21 9.82
CA GLN A 67 8.16 3.10 10.68
C GLN A 67 8.70 1.92 9.87
N HIS A 68 8.19 1.66 8.66
CA HIS A 68 8.74 0.61 7.79
C HIS A 68 10.21 0.88 7.43
N LEU A 69 10.55 2.15 7.23
CA LEU A 69 11.90 2.59 6.87
C LEU A 69 12.82 2.53 8.10
N GLU A 70 12.34 2.98 9.25
CA GLU A 70 13.12 2.99 10.50
C GLU A 70 13.40 1.58 11.02
N GLN A 71 12.44 0.66 10.89
CA GLN A 71 12.53 -0.72 11.37
C GLN A 71 13.09 -1.67 10.32
N GLY A 72 13.24 -1.23 9.07
CA GLY A 72 13.74 -2.06 7.97
C GLY A 72 12.78 -3.18 7.58
N GLY A 73 11.47 -2.95 7.67
CA GLY A 73 10.43 -3.92 7.33
C GLY A 73 9.06 -3.54 7.89
N CYS A 74 8.01 -4.26 7.50
CA CYS A 74 6.65 -4.02 7.98
C CYS A 74 6.54 -4.12 9.52
N PRO A 75 6.05 -3.06 10.21
CA PRO A 75 5.88 -3.07 11.66
C PRO A 75 4.66 -3.90 12.11
N PHE A 76 3.82 -4.34 11.17
CA PHE A 76 2.60 -5.10 11.43
C PHE A 76 2.80 -6.57 11.10
N ASP A 77 2.41 -7.44 12.05
CA ASP A 77 2.34 -8.88 11.82
C ASP A 77 1.06 -9.22 11.03
N PRO A 78 1.17 -9.74 9.79
CA PRO A 78 0.01 -10.00 8.93
C PRO A 78 -1.01 -10.95 9.55
N MET A 79 -0.56 -11.93 10.35
CA MET A 79 -1.46 -12.91 10.97
C MET A 79 -2.21 -12.29 12.15
N LYS A 80 -1.53 -11.46 12.95
CA LYS A 80 -2.15 -10.75 14.08
C LYS A 80 -3.14 -9.67 13.65
N SER A 81 -3.02 -9.17 12.42
CA SER A 81 -3.97 -8.20 11.86
C SER A 81 -5.27 -8.82 11.33
N THR A 82 -5.42 -10.16 11.37
CA THR A 82 -6.64 -10.84 10.91
C THR A 82 -7.72 -10.93 11.98
N LEU A 83 -8.98 -11.00 11.58
CA LEU A 83 -10.12 -11.22 12.50
C LEU A 83 -10.00 -12.52 13.31
N PHE A 84 -9.25 -13.50 12.79
CA PHE A 84 -9.10 -14.84 13.35
C PHE A 84 -7.78 -15.02 14.12
N ALA A 85 -7.08 -13.93 14.43
CA ALA A 85 -5.79 -13.97 15.13
C ALA A 85 -5.87 -14.77 16.45
N ASP A 86 -6.94 -14.55 17.23
CA ASP A 86 -7.15 -15.21 18.52
C ASP A 86 -7.41 -16.73 18.39
N GLU A 87 -7.99 -17.18 17.28
CA GLU A 87 -8.27 -18.61 17.04
C GLU A 87 -6.99 -19.38 16.67
N LEU A 88 -6.02 -18.71 16.05
CA LEU A 88 -4.74 -19.28 15.62
C LEU A 88 -3.74 -19.45 16.77
N GLU A 89 -3.84 -18.63 17.82
CA GLU A 89 -2.99 -18.77 19.02
C GLU A 89 -3.43 -19.92 19.95
N MET A 90 -4.67 -20.40 19.79
CA MET A 90 -5.26 -21.46 20.62
C MET A 90 -5.13 -22.88 20.01
N ALA A 91 -4.68 -22.99 18.76
CA ALA A 91 -4.49 -24.26 18.04
C ALA A 91 -3.03 -24.75 18.12
#